data_AF-A0A6I3FUN3-F1
#
_entry.id   AF-A0A6I3FUN3-F1
#
_cell.length_a   1.000
_cell.length_b   1.000
_cell.length_c   1.000
_cell.angle_alpha   90.00
_cell.angle_beta   90.00
_cell.angle_gamma   90.00
#
_symmetry.space_group_name_H-M   'P 1'
#
loop_
_entity.id
_entity.type
_entity.pdbx_description
1 polymer ?
#
loop_
_entity_poly.entity_id
_entity_poly.type
_entity_poly.pdbx_seq_one_letter_code
_entity_poly.pdbx_strand_id
1 'polypeptide(L)'
;QISNPVRWDLCMETMVDLGVTAVIEVPPAGTLIGLIKRAMPGVETLALKTPEDIPAAMDLIARHGKPSSIDDQPTWRLVIAPFSGTFKVIESELGGNLKAGTVVGHVENRREKVDLIAEHGGTIIEFLAEDGDPVSPGQPLVRLHPNGQR
;
A
#
# COMPACT_ATOMS: atom_id res chain seq x y z
N GLN A 1 -13.89 -7.28 -21.95
CA GLN A 1 -14.75 -8.44 -21.65
C GLN A 1 -13.85 -9.66 -21.50
N ILE A 2 -14.06 -10.49 -20.47
CA ILE A 2 -13.38 -11.78 -20.35
C ILE A 2 -14.04 -12.75 -21.34
N SER A 3 -13.25 -13.35 -22.24
CA SER A 3 -13.75 -14.20 -23.32
C SER A 3 -13.93 -15.67 -22.93
N ASN A 4 -13.26 -16.13 -21.85
CA ASN A 4 -13.32 -17.50 -21.34
C ASN A 4 -13.39 -17.52 -19.81
N PRO A 5 -14.09 -18.49 -19.19
CA PRO A 5 -14.11 -18.63 -17.74
C PRO A 5 -12.70 -18.76 -17.14
N VAL A 6 -12.46 -18.09 -16.02
CA VAL A 6 -11.22 -18.27 -15.24
C VAL A 6 -11.22 -19.69 -14.64
N ARG A 7 -10.15 -20.45 -14.87
CA ARG A 7 -9.94 -21.80 -14.33
C ARG A 7 -9.46 -21.75 -12.88
N TRP A 8 -10.36 -21.35 -12.00
CA TRP A 8 -10.11 -21.21 -10.56
C TRP A 8 -9.61 -22.50 -9.90
N ASP A 9 -10.04 -23.65 -10.41
CA ASP A 9 -9.56 -24.97 -10.00
C ASP A 9 -8.04 -25.09 -10.15
N LEU A 10 -7.49 -24.73 -11.33
CA LEU A 10 -6.05 -24.77 -11.58
C LEU A 10 -5.28 -23.73 -10.75
N CYS A 11 -5.88 -22.55 -10.52
CA CYS A 11 -5.28 -21.55 -9.64
C CYS A 11 -5.14 -22.08 -8.20
N MET A 12 -6.17 -22.75 -7.68
CA MET A 12 -6.17 -23.31 -6.34
C MET A 12 -5.24 -24.53 -6.22
N GLU A 13 -5.20 -25.40 -7.23
CA GLU A 13 -4.22 -26.49 -7.32
C GLU A 13 -2.79 -25.95 -7.25
N THR A 14 -2.49 -24.92 -8.05
CA THR A 14 -1.18 -24.26 -8.02
C THR A 14 -0.86 -23.65 -6.64
N MET A 15 -1.84 -23.02 -5.98
CA MET A 15 -1.65 -22.49 -4.63
C MET A 15 -1.30 -23.59 -3.61
N VAL A 16 -1.95 -24.75 -3.70
CA VAL A 16 -1.64 -25.91 -2.86
C VAL A 16 -0.23 -26.44 -3.15
N ASP A 17 0.12 -26.58 -4.43
CA ASP A 17 1.45 -27.06 -4.85
C ASP A 17 2.59 -26.14 -4.38
N LEU A 18 2.33 -24.82 -4.36
CA LEU A 18 3.26 -23.82 -3.82
C LEU A 18 3.33 -23.80 -2.28
N GLY A 19 2.49 -24.61 -1.61
CA GLY A 19 2.47 -24.72 -0.15
C GLY A 19 1.82 -23.52 0.54
N VAL A 20 0.86 -22.85 -0.09
CA VAL A 20 0.10 -21.76 0.54
C VAL A 20 -0.61 -22.29 1.78
N THR A 21 -0.28 -21.72 2.94
CA THR A 21 -0.87 -22.14 4.23
C THR A 21 -2.02 -21.26 4.68
N ALA A 22 -2.13 -20.03 4.15
CA ALA A 22 -3.20 -19.10 4.47
C ALA A 22 -3.53 -18.16 3.30
N VAL A 23 -4.79 -17.72 3.21
CA VAL A 23 -5.25 -16.75 2.20
C VAL A 23 -6.06 -15.61 2.84
N ILE A 24 -5.75 -14.38 2.45
CA ILE A 24 -6.55 -13.19 2.77
C ILE A 24 -7.25 -12.72 1.48
N GLU A 25 -8.58 -12.64 1.49
CA GLU A 25 -9.38 -12.05 0.41
C GLU A 25 -9.69 -10.59 0.76
N VAL A 26 -9.32 -9.65 -0.12
CA VAL A 26 -9.55 -8.20 0.06
C VAL A 26 -10.95 -7.77 -0.44
N PRO A 27 -11.50 -6.62 0.02
CA PRO A 27 -12.83 -6.18 -0.38
C PRO A 27 -13.00 -5.99 -1.91
N PRO A 28 -14.14 -6.39 -2.49
CA PRO A 28 -15.25 -7.12 -1.85
C PRO A 28 -14.88 -8.59 -1.59
N ALA A 29 -14.99 -9.02 -0.32
CA ALA A 29 -14.51 -10.32 0.13
C ALA A 29 -15.63 -11.29 0.53
N GLY A 30 -15.36 -12.59 0.39
CA GLY A 30 -16.17 -13.71 0.88
C GLY A 30 -16.41 -14.79 -0.18
N THR A 31 -16.37 -14.45 -1.47
CA THR A 31 -16.67 -15.41 -2.54
C THR A 31 -15.49 -16.35 -2.76
N LEU A 32 -14.28 -15.81 -2.86
CA LEU A 32 -13.08 -16.62 -3.09
C LEU A 32 -12.74 -17.46 -1.87
N ILE A 33 -12.93 -16.91 -0.67
CA ILE A 33 -12.88 -17.66 0.59
C ILE A 33 -13.77 -18.89 0.55
N GLY A 34 -15.01 -18.75 0.06
CA GLY A 34 -15.95 -19.86 -0.05
C GLY A 34 -15.45 -20.95 -1.00
N LEU A 35 -14.81 -20.58 -2.11
CA LEU A 35 -14.20 -21.51 -3.05
C LEU A 35 -12.99 -22.23 -2.42
N ILE A 36 -12.08 -21.48 -1.81
CA ILE A 36 -10.86 -21.99 -1.17
C ILE A 36 -11.21 -22.98 -0.05
N LYS A 37 -12.15 -22.64 0.83
CA LYS A 37 -12.58 -23.55 1.91
C LYS A 37 -13.08 -24.91 1.42
N ARG A 38 -13.64 -24.97 0.21
CA ARG A 38 -14.12 -26.23 -0.40
C ARG A 38 -13.01 -26.99 -1.12
N ALA A 39 -12.09 -26.28 -1.78
CA ALA A 39 -11.10 -26.88 -2.66
C ALA A 39 -9.72 -27.11 -2.02
N MET A 40 -9.41 -26.41 -0.93
CA MET A 40 -8.08 -26.36 -0.30
C MET A 40 -8.18 -26.63 1.21
N PRO A 41 -8.50 -27.87 1.64
CA PRO A 41 -8.62 -28.20 3.05
C PRO A 41 -7.29 -27.97 3.79
N GLY A 42 -7.35 -27.37 4.98
CA GLY A 42 -6.17 -27.08 5.81
C GLY A 42 -5.53 -25.70 5.54
N VAL A 43 -5.95 -24.99 4.50
CA VAL A 43 -5.56 -23.59 4.28
C VAL A 43 -6.42 -22.69 5.15
N GLU A 44 -5.79 -21.88 6.01
CA GLU A 44 -6.49 -20.90 6.83
C GLU A 44 -6.94 -19.71 5.97
N THR A 45 -8.09 -19.13 6.25
CA THR A 45 -8.65 -18.11 5.35
C THR A 45 -9.29 -16.95 6.11
N LEU A 46 -9.02 -15.72 5.68
CA LEU A 46 -9.61 -14.50 6.23
C LEU A 46 -10.25 -13.63 5.13
N ALA A 47 -11.52 -13.26 5.31
CA ALA A 47 -12.21 -12.32 4.44
C ALA A 47 -12.06 -10.93 5.05
N LEU A 48 -11.17 -10.11 4.51
CA LEU A 48 -10.97 -8.72 4.93
C LEU A 48 -12.11 -7.89 4.34
N LYS A 49 -13.06 -7.45 5.18
CA LYS A 49 -14.27 -6.72 4.74
C LYS A 49 -14.22 -5.26 5.15
N THR A 50 -13.71 -4.97 6.33
CA THR A 50 -13.66 -3.62 6.89
C THR A 50 -12.30 -3.34 7.52
N PRO A 51 -11.97 -2.06 7.82
CA PRO A 51 -10.73 -1.72 8.51
C PRO A 51 -10.56 -2.41 9.88
N GLU A 52 -11.66 -2.76 10.55
CA GLU A 52 -11.65 -3.49 11.82
C GLU A 52 -11.09 -4.91 11.70
N ASP A 53 -11.02 -5.47 10.49
CA ASP A 53 -10.43 -6.78 10.21
C ASP A 53 -8.89 -6.74 10.09
N ILE A 54 -8.28 -5.54 10.03
CA ILE A 54 -6.82 -5.38 9.88
C ILE A 54 -6.04 -6.10 10.98
N PRO A 55 -6.40 -6.01 12.28
CA PRO A 55 -5.69 -6.76 13.32
C PRO A 55 -5.70 -8.28 13.09
N ALA A 56 -6.82 -8.85 12.61
CA ALA A 56 -6.91 -10.27 12.30
C ALA A 56 -6.04 -10.65 11.08
N ALA A 57 -5.97 -9.78 10.08
CA ALA A 57 -5.08 -9.96 8.94
C ALA A 57 -3.61 -9.95 9.36
N MET A 58 -3.23 -9.01 10.23
CA MET A 58 -1.87 -8.91 10.77
C MET A 58 -1.49 -10.13 11.60
N ASP A 59 -2.39 -10.66 12.43
CA ASP A 59 -2.16 -11.92 13.17
C ASP A 59 -1.96 -13.12 12.24
N LEU A 60 -2.81 -13.27 11.21
CA LEU A 60 -2.66 -14.34 10.22
C LEU A 60 -1.31 -14.23 9.49
N ILE A 61 -0.89 -13.02 9.10
CA ILE A 61 0.42 -12.77 8.51
C ILE A 61 1.54 -13.13 9.49
N ALA A 62 1.43 -12.79 10.78
CA ALA A 62 2.45 -13.12 11.76
C ALA A 62 2.63 -14.64 11.96
N ARG A 63 1.55 -15.41 11.84
CA ARG A 63 1.59 -16.88 12.00
C ARG A 63 2.07 -17.63 10.75
N HIS A 64 1.75 -17.13 9.55
CA HIS A 64 2.00 -17.84 8.29
C HIS A 64 3.07 -17.20 7.41
N GLY A 65 3.26 -15.89 7.53
CA GLY A 65 4.21 -15.13 6.75
C GLY A 65 5.65 -15.43 7.13
N LYS A 66 6.54 -15.35 6.13
CA LYS A 66 7.99 -15.32 6.33
C LYS A 66 8.52 -14.05 5.68
N PRO A 67 9.55 -13.41 6.24
CA PRO A 67 10.22 -12.31 5.56
C PRO A 67 10.65 -12.76 4.16
N SER A 68 10.23 -12.00 3.15
CA SER A 68 10.71 -12.19 1.79
C SER A 68 12.17 -11.76 1.71
N SER A 69 12.98 -12.50 0.95
CA SER A 69 14.32 -12.04 0.56
C SER A 69 14.29 -11.13 -0.68
N ILE A 70 13.11 -10.95 -1.28
CA ILE A 70 12.87 -9.94 -2.31
C ILE A 70 12.79 -8.60 -1.59
N ASP A 71 13.52 -7.60 -2.09
CA ASP A 71 13.47 -6.23 -1.57
C ASP A 71 12.04 -5.71 -1.80
N ASP A 72 11.20 -5.73 -0.74
CA ASP A 72 9.78 -5.32 -0.74
C ASP A 72 9.63 -3.79 -0.85
N GLN A 73 10.62 -3.13 -1.45
CA GLN A 73 10.53 -1.73 -1.73
C GLN A 73 9.54 -1.51 -2.87
N PRO A 74 8.43 -0.81 -2.60
CA PRO A 74 7.50 -0.51 -3.67
C PRO A 74 8.26 0.27 -4.74
N THR A 75 7.93 0.08 -6.02
CA THR A 75 8.64 0.79 -7.10
C THR A 75 8.62 2.31 -6.90
N TRP A 76 7.63 2.82 -6.17
CA TRP A 76 7.54 4.20 -5.69
C TRP A 76 6.63 4.29 -4.45
N ARG A 77 6.79 5.35 -3.66
CA ARG A 77 5.92 5.77 -2.56
C ARG A 77 5.31 7.14 -2.88
N LEU A 78 4.18 7.46 -2.26
CA LEU A 78 3.52 8.77 -2.40
C LEU A 78 3.42 9.48 -1.07
N VAL A 79 3.69 10.78 -1.11
CA VAL A 79 3.23 11.73 -0.10
C VAL A 79 1.91 12.31 -0.61
N ILE A 80 0.86 12.23 0.20
CA ILE A 80 -0.51 12.61 -0.18
C ILE A 80 -1.01 13.77 0.68
N ALA A 81 -1.94 14.55 0.13
CA ALA A 81 -2.64 15.59 0.88
C ALA A 81 -3.58 14.95 1.93
N PRO A 82 -3.43 15.27 3.22
CA PRO A 82 -4.30 14.73 4.27
C PRO A 82 -5.71 15.34 4.24
N PHE A 83 -5.84 16.58 3.74
CA PHE A 83 -7.09 17.33 3.65
C PHE A 83 -7.04 18.37 2.52
N SER A 84 -8.16 19.07 2.29
CA SER A 84 -8.21 20.17 1.32
C SER A 84 -7.49 21.43 1.80
N GLY A 85 -6.50 21.89 1.06
CA GLY A 85 -5.72 23.08 1.40
C GLY A 85 -4.83 23.54 0.26
N THR A 86 -3.84 24.35 0.59
CA THR A 86 -2.78 24.78 -0.31
C THR A 86 -1.52 23.98 0.02
N PHE A 87 -0.91 23.37 -0.98
CA PHE A 87 0.36 22.68 -0.83
C PHE A 87 1.52 23.67 -0.84
N LYS A 88 2.46 23.50 0.08
CA LYS A 88 3.69 24.29 0.18
C LYS A 88 4.91 23.39 0.29
N VAL A 89 5.86 23.57 -0.62
CA VAL A 89 7.11 22.79 -0.68
C VAL A 89 8.13 23.41 0.27
N ILE A 90 8.88 22.59 1.01
CA ILE A 90 10.02 23.04 1.82
C ILE A 90 11.29 22.51 1.17
N GLU A 91 12.25 23.41 0.89
CA GLU A 91 13.66 23.18 0.47
C GLU A 91 13.97 21.75 0.02
N SER A 92 13.32 21.31 -1.06
CA SER A 92 13.49 19.97 -1.61
C SER A 92 13.58 20.04 -3.11
N GLU A 93 14.61 19.40 -3.64
CA GLU A 93 14.93 19.38 -5.07
C GLU A 93 14.57 18.02 -5.67
N LEU A 94 14.15 18.01 -6.93
CA LEU A 94 14.02 16.77 -7.72
C LEU A 94 15.36 16.01 -7.70
N GLY A 95 15.31 14.71 -7.44
CA GLY A 95 16.50 13.87 -7.24
C GLY A 95 17.11 13.95 -5.84
N GLY A 96 16.59 14.79 -4.94
CA GLY A 96 17.02 14.90 -3.56
C GLY A 96 16.72 13.62 -2.76
N ASN A 97 17.67 13.19 -1.93
CA ASN A 97 17.53 12.01 -1.07
C ASN A 97 17.04 12.42 0.34
N LEU A 98 15.87 11.93 0.71
CA LEU A 98 15.22 12.17 2.00
C LEU A 98 15.48 11.00 2.95
N LYS A 99 15.83 11.32 4.20
CA LYS A 99 15.83 10.35 5.29
C LYS A 99 14.40 10.11 5.78
N ALA A 100 14.15 8.94 6.37
CA ALA A 100 12.90 8.66 7.08
C ALA A 100 12.61 9.76 8.12
N GLY A 101 11.37 10.24 8.17
CA GLY A 101 10.95 11.33 9.05
C GLY A 101 11.25 12.75 8.53
N THR A 102 11.82 12.90 7.34
CA THR A 102 12.11 14.23 6.77
C THR A 102 10.81 14.88 6.28
N VAL A 103 10.62 16.16 6.60
CA VAL A 103 9.49 16.96 6.11
C VAL A 103 9.75 17.40 4.67
N VAL A 104 8.80 17.13 3.77
CA VAL A 104 8.87 17.46 2.33
C VAL A 104 8.18 18.78 2.02
N GLY A 105 7.22 19.15 2.87
CA GLY A 105 6.38 20.32 2.70
C GLY A 105 5.25 20.31 3.72
N HIS A 106 4.22 21.10 3.51
CA HIS A 106 3.01 21.09 4.31
C HIS A 106 1.78 21.35 3.45
N VAL A 107 0.62 20.90 3.92
CA VAL A 107 -0.67 21.38 3.43
C VAL A 107 -1.26 22.28 4.50
N GLU A 108 -1.73 23.45 4.11
CA GLU A 108 -2.37 24.40 5.02
C GLU A 108 -3.68 24.94 4.50
N ASN A 109 -4.57 25.28 5.42
CA ASN A 109 -5.77 26.07 5.15
C ASN A 109 -5.97 27.08 6.31
N ARG A 110 -7.12 27.74 6.37
CA ARG A 110 -7.40 28.76 7.41
C ARG A 110 -7.50 28.19 8.83
N ARG A 111 -7.63 26.87 9.00
CA ARG A 111 -7.88 26.21 10.29
C ARG A 111 -6.67 25.45 10.80
N GLU A 112 -5.92 24.81 9.90
CA GLU A 112 -4.84 23.91 10.27
C GLU A 112 -3.72 23.91 9.22
N LYS A 113 -2.54 23.49 9.67
CA LYS A 113 -1.34 23.26 8.87
C LYS A 113 -0.74 21.93 9.32
N VAL A 114 -0.50 21.03 8.37
CA VAL A 114 0.07 19.71 8.64
C VAL A 114 1.29 19.50 7.77
N ASP A 115 2.39 19.14 8.43
CA ASP A 115 3.64 18.78 7.77
C ASP A 115 3.50 17.42 7.07
N LEU A 116 4.04 17.36 5.87
CA LEU A 116 4.07 16.16 5.04
C LEU A 116 5.40 15.45 5.24
N ILE A 117 5.35 14.27 5.84
CA ILE A 117 6.54 13.53 6.27
C ILE A 117 6.84 12.39 5.28
N ALA A 118 8.10 12.27 4.89
CA ALA A 118 8.60 11.08 4.20
C ALA A 118 8.83 9.96 5.23
N GLU A 119 7.76 9.25 5.61
CA GLU A 119 7.75 8.20 6.65
C GLU A 119 8.93 7.22 6.57
N HIS A 120 9.27 6.79 5.35
CA HIS A 120 10.31 5.79 5.12
C HIS A 120 11.54 6.37 4.40
N GLY A 121 11.55 7.68 4.12
CA GLY A 121 12.54 8.30 3.25
C GLY A 121 12.42 7.84 1.79
N GLY A 122 13.37 8.29 0.97
CA GLY A 122 13.43 7.99 -0.46
C GLY A 122 14.01 9.13 -1.28
N THR A 123 14.23 8.89 -2.56
CA THR A 123 14.65 9.90 -3.53
C THR A 123 13.43 10.56 -4.18
N ILE A 124 13.35 11.88 -4.20
CA ILE A 124 12.25 12.59 -4.88
C ILE A 124 12.36 12.36 -6.38
N ILE A 125 11.37 11.71 -6.98
CA ILE A 125 11.33 11.49 -8.44
C ILE A 125 10.59 12.64 -9.11
N GLU A 126 9.48 13.08 -8.52
CA GLU A 126 8.52 13.96 -9.17
C GLU A 126 7.66 14.70 -8.14
N PHE A 127 7.44 16.00 -8.35
CA PHE A 127 6.36 16.75 -7.72
C PHE A 127 5.12 16.68 -8.62
N LEU A 128 4.01 16.19 -8.07
CA LEU A 128 2.73 16.00 -8.76
C LEU A 128 1.77 17.18 -8.52
N ALA A 129 2.14 18.10 -7.64
CA ALA A 129 1.51 19.39 -7.40
C ALA A 129 2.62 20.44 -7.21
N GLU A 130 2.37 21.66 -7.63
CA GLU A 130 3.32 22.77 -7.53
C GLU A 130 3.16 23.53 -6.21
N ASP A 131 4.17 24.32 -5.83
CA ASP A 131 4.08 25.19 -4.65
C ASP A 131 2.95 26.21 -4.82
N GLY A 132 2.01 26.23 -3.88
CA GLY A 132 0.84 27.10 -3.91
C GLY A 132 -0.40 26.48 -4.55
N ASP A 133 -0.32 25.25 -5.09
CA ASP A 133 -1.49 24.60 -5.68
C ASP A 133 -2.56 24.25 -4.62
N PRO A 134 -3.85 24.42 -4.97
CA PRO A 134 -4.94 23.86 -4.19
C PRO A 134 -4.98 22.34 -4.37
N VAL A 135 -5.18 21.61 -3.27
CA VAL A 135 -5.17 20.14 -3.25
C VAL A 135 -6.39 19.57 -2.54
N SER A 136 -6.74 18.32 -2.87
CA SER A 136 -7.86 17.57 -2.28
C SER A 136 -7.38 16.42 -1.38
N PRO A 137 -8.21 15.91 -0.44
CA PRO A 137 -7.83 14.80 0.42
C PRO A 137 -7.47 13.56 -0.41
N GLY A 138 -6.35 12.93 -0.09
CA GLY A 138 -5.82 11.78 -0.81
C GLY A 138 -5.11 12.11 -2.13
N GLN A 139 -5.06 13.39 -2.54
CA GLN A 139 -4.36 13.78 -3.76
C GLN A 139 -2.85 13.51 -3.63
N PRO A 140 -2.23 12.79 -4.57
CA PRO A 140 -0.78 12.62 -4.62
C PRO A 140 -0.06 13.96 -4.84
N LEU A 141 0.96 14.23 -4.04
CA LEU A 141 1.73 15.49 -4.08
C LEU A 141 3.17 15.27 -4.50
N VAL A 142 3.82 14.23 -3.96
CA VAL A 142 5.23 13.93 -4.26
C VAL A 142 5.40 12.42 -4.44
N ARG A 143 6.12 12.02 -5.48
CA ARG A 143 6.53 10.64 -5.72
C ARG A 143 7.96 10.42 -5.26
N LEU A 144 8.16 9.42 -4.40
CA LEU A 144 9.47 9.04 -3.87
C LEU A 144 9.87 7.66 -4.41
N HIS A 145 11.10 7.49 -4.85
CA HIS A 145 11.71 6.18 -5.04
C HIS A 145 12.24 5.69 -3.68
N PRO A 146 11.89 4.50 -3.21
CA PRO A 146 12.50 3.96 -2.01
C PRO A 146 14.02 3.82 -2.14
N ASN A 147 14.74 4.09 -1.05
CA ASN A 147 16.16 3.82 -1.01
C ASN A 147 16.35 2.39 -0.52
N GLY A 148 16.92 1.51 -1.36
CA GLY A 148 17.26 0.13 -1.01
C GLY A 148 17.89 0.06 0.37
N GLN A 149 17.23 -0.59 1.33
CA GLN A 149 17.84 -0.92 2.61
C GLN A 149 18.78 -2.08 2.28
N ARG A 150 20.03 -1.73 2.00
CA ARG A 150 21.10 -2.72 1.93
C ARG A 150 21.32 -3.37 3.28
#